data_AF-A0A8B8MSZ1-F1
#
_entry.id   AF-A0A8B8MSZ1-F1
#
_cell.length_a   1.000
_cell.length_b   1.000
_cell.length_c   1.000
_cell.angle_alpha   90.00
_cell.angle_beta   90.00
_cell.angle_gamma   90.00
#
_symmetry.space_group_name_H-M   'P 1'
#
loop_
_entity.id
_entity.type
_entity.pdbx_description
1 polymer ?
#
loop_
_entity_poly.entity_id
_entity_poly.type
_entity_poly.pdbx_seq_one_letter_code
_entity_poly.pdbx_strand_id
1 'polypeptide(L)'
;MGFRTAYLVILIAVLAVLAVFASTDFAVPISFSSLRDLSFGAELFIFLSRGPWALFEQHVARHHHRHRKHLDDGQRKVSICDDFPPDIPPPETNTALTFCVDRNGCCNFTTVQAAVDAAGNFSQKRTVIWINSGIYYEKVIIPKAKPNIMFQGQGYLSTAIVWNDTANSSHGTFYSGSVQVFSNNFIARNISFMNVAPIPSPGDQGAQAVAFRIAGDQASFWGCGFFGAQDTLHDDSGRHYFRDCYIQGSIDFIFGDARSLYENCQLISMATPVPPGQKLINGAVTAHGRVSKDENTGFAFLKASIGGTGRILLGRAWRPFSRVVFAYTTMTDIIAPEGWNDFNDPASDQTVYFGEYNCSGAGANMNLRAPYVQRLNDTQASPFLNISFIDGDQWL
;
A
#
# COMPACT_ATOMS: atom_id res chain seq x y z
N MET A 1 18.81 -5.27 32.23
CA MET A 1 20.05 -6.05 32.05
C MET A 1 20.00 -7.00 30.83
N GLY A 2 19.09 -6.80 29.86
CA GLY A 2 18.90 -7.71 28.71
C GLY A 2 19.25 -7.15 27.32
N PHE A 3 19.61 -5.86 27.20
CA PHE A 3 19.93 -5.25 25.90
C PHE A 3 21.40 -5.39 25.48
N ARG A 4 22.34 -5.49 26.45
CA ARG A 4 23.77 -5.66 26.15
C ARG A 4 24.13 -7.10 25.75
N THR A 5 23.36 -8.09 26.22
CA THR A 5 23.59 -9.51 25.95
C THR A 5 23.15 -9.91 24.53
N ALA A 6 22.06 -9.34 24.01
CA ALA A 6 21.61 -9.59 22.64
C ALA A 6 22.59 -9.02 21.59
N TYR A 7 23.11 -7.81 21.80
CA TYR A 7 24.13 -7.23 20.92
C TYR A 7 25.44 -8.02 20.93
N LEU A 8 25.84 -8.55 22.10
CA LEU A 8 27.04 -9.36 22.22
C LEU A 8 26.90 -10.71 21.50
N VAL A 9 25.74 -11.36 21.58
CA VAL A 9 25.46 -12.61 20.87
C VAL A 9 25.41 -12.41 19.34
N ILE A 10 24.84 -11.29 18.88
CA ILE A 10 24.79 -10.93 17.45
C ILE A 10 26.18 -10.58 16.92
N LEU A 11 26.99 -9.84 17.69
CA LEU A 11 28.37 -9.51 17.31
C LEU A 11 29.25 -10.76 17.23
N ILE A 12 29.07 -11.71 18.16
CA ILE A 12 29.77 -13.01 18.14
C ILE A 12 29.33 -13.86 16.95
N ALA A 13 28.03 -13.86 16.59
CA ALA A 13 27.54 -14.58 15.42
C ALA A 13 28.07 -13.98 14.10
N VAL A 14 28.10 -12.65 13.98
CA VAL A 14 28.67 -11.96 12.80
C VAL A 14 30.17 -12.17 12.69
N LEU A 15 30.91 -12.13 13.81
CA LEU A 15 32.35 -12.40 13.82
C LEU A 15 32.67 -13.88 13.54
N ALA A 16 31.83 -14.83 13.99
CA ALA A 16 31.97 -16.25 13.67
C ALA A 16 31.72 -16.53 12.19
N VAL A 17 30.74 -15.86 11.57
CA VAL A 17 30.48 -15.95 10.14
C VAL A 17 31.64 -15.34 9.33
N LEU A 18 32.15 -14.17 9.72
CA LEU A 18 33.32 -13.56 9.09
C LEU A 18 34.61 -14.37 9.24
N ALA A 19 34.80 -15.04 10.38
CA ALA A 19 35.95 -15.92 10.61
C ALA A 19 35.89 -17.19 9.75
N VAL A 20 34.70 -17.74 9.50
CA VAL A 20 34.51 -18.87 8.58
C VAL A 20 34.81 -18.47 7.13
N PHE A 21 34.47 -17.24 6.72
CA PHE A 21 34.82 -16.72 5.39
C PHE A 21 36.32 -16.41 5.21
N ALA A 22 37.05 -16.14 6.30
CA ALA A 22 38.48 -15.84 6.24
C ALA A 22 39.39 -17.08 6.26
N SER A 23 38.86 -18.28 6.54
CA SER A 23 39.67 -19.49 6.77
C SER A 23 39.45 -20.63 5.78
N THR A 24 38.67 -20.45 4.72
CA THR A 24 38.45 -21.52 3.71
C THR A 24 38.81 -21.06 2.31
N ASP A 25 40.04 -21.36 1.90
CA ASP A 25 40.42 -21.47 0.48
C ASP A 25 39.72 -22.70 -0.11
N PHE A 26 38.44 -22.58 -0.45
CA PHE A 26 37.77 -23.54 -1.32
C PHE A 26 36.79 -22.80 -2.25
N ALA A 27 37.19 -22.73 -3.51
CA ALA A 27 36.34 -22.30 -4.61
C ALA A 27 35.18 -23.29 -4.79
N VAL A 28 33.98 -22.90 -4.34
CA VAL A 28 32.71 -23.51 -4.73
C VAL A 28 31.86 -22.39 -5.35
N PRO A 29 31.29 -22.56 -6.56
CA PRO A 29 30.48 -21.53 -7.17
C PRO A 29 29.15 -21.45 -6.42
N ILE A 30 28.99 -20.41 -5.59
CA ILE A 30 27.71 -20.07 -4.96
C ILE A 30 26.78 -19.60 -6.07
N SER A 31 25.65 -20.28 -6.25
CA SER A 31 24.58 -19.83 -7.16
C SER A 31 24.10 -18.45 -6.73
N PHE A 32 24.03 -17.51 -7.67
CA PHE A 32 23.53 -16.14 -7.46
C PHE A 32 22.10 -16.09 -6.86
N SER A 33 21.35 -17.20 -6.85
CA SER A 33 20.05 -17.30 -6.20
C SER A 33 20.12 -17.24 -4.67
N SER A 34 21.08 -17.93 -4.03
CA SER A 34 21.11 -18.03 -2.56
C SER A 34 21.57 -16.75 -1.86
N LEU A 35 22.40 -15.94 -2.52
CA LEU A 35 22.80 -14.63 -2.02
C LEU A 35 21.67 -13.60 -2.11
N ARG A 36 20.80 -13.71 -3.14
CA ARG A 36 19.58 -12.91 -3.25
C ARG A 36 18.58 -13.26 -2.14
N ASP A 37 18.43 -14.54 -1.80
CA ASP A 37 17.53 -14.99 -0.73
C ASP A 37 17.95 -14.48 0.66
N LEU A 38 19.26 -14.37 0.93
CA LEU A 38 19.82 -13.85 2.19
C LEU A 38 19.71 -12.33 2.32
N SER A 39 19.99 -11.57 1.25
CA SER A 39 19.79 -10.11 1.27
C SER A 39 18.29 -9.77 1.34
N PHE A 40 17.46 -10.55 0.66
CA PHE A 40 16.00 -10.43 0.67
C PHE A 40 15.40 -10.70 2.05
N GLY A 41 15.87 -11.74 2.75
CA GLY A 41 15.48 -12.00 4.14
C GLY A 41 15.78 -10.80 5.05
N ALA A 42 16.92 -10.14 4.87
CA ALA A 42 17.30 -8.96 5.64
C ALA A 42 16.46 -7.71 5.29
N GLU A 43 16.17 -7.45 4.01
CA GLU A 43 15.36 -6.31 3.56
C GLU A 43 13.90 -6.45 4.02
N LEU A 44 13.32 -7.64 3.86
CA LEU A 44 11.99 -7.96 4.38
C LEU A 44 11.99 -7.86 5.91
N PHE A 45 12.99 -8.38 6.62
CA PHE A 45 13.09 -8.18 8.08
C PHE A 45 13.25 -6.72 8.48
N ILE A 46 13.97 -5.88 7.75
CA ILE A 46 14.14 -4.45 8.06
C ILE A 46 12.83 -3.69 7.83
N PHE A 47 12.13 -3.95 6.72
CA PHE A 47 10.84 -3.35 6.42
C PHE A 47 9.77 -3.79 7.44
N LEU A 48 9.76 -5.08 7.80
CA LEU A 48 8.86 -5.63 8.81
C LEU A 48 9.22 -5.17 10.24
N SER A 49 10.51 -5.04 10.59
CA SER A 49 10.95 -4.62 11.94
C SER A 49 10.84 -3.13 12.21
N ARG A 50 10.84 -2.29 11.17
CA ARG A 50 10.65 -0.83 11.27
C ARG A 50 9.23 -0.36 10.91
N GLY A 51 8.41 -1.24 10.36
CA GLY A 51 7.01 -0.99 10.03
C GLY A 51 6.01 -1.52 11.08
N PRO A 52 4.69 -1.42 10.82
CA PRO A 52 3.63 -1.86 11.74
C PRO A 52 3.64 -3.37 12.08
N TRP A 53 4.51 -4.15 11.44
CA TRP A 53 4.67 -5.60 11.69
C TRP A 53 5.38 -5.94 13.01
N ALA A 54 6.00 -4.98 13.70
CA ALA A 54 6.45 -5.19 15.07
C ALA A 54 5.30 -5.55 16.05
N LEU A 55 4.05 -5.20 15.71
CA LEU A 55 2.85 -5.62 16.45
C LEU A 55 2.39 -7.05 16.10
N PHE A 56 2.85 -7.60 14.97
CA PHE A 56 2.49 -8.92 14.46
C PHE A 56 3.14 -10.05 15.29
N GLU A 57 4.42 -9.92 15.65
CA GLU A 57 5.07 -10.89 16.54
C GLU A 57 4.40 -10.99 17.92
N GLN A 58 3.82 -9.90 18.43
CA GLN A 58 3.13 -9.91 19.73
C GLN A 58 1.74 -10.55 19.70
N HIS A 59 1.06 -10.61 18.56
CA HIS A 59 -0.27 -11.21 18.44
C HIS A 59 -0.21 -12.70 18.10
N VAL A 60 0.75 -13.12 17.26
CA VAL A 60 1.00 -14.54 16.98
C VAL A 60 1.50 -15.26 18.25
N ALA A 61 2.29 -14.59 19.10
CA ALA A 61 2.74 -15.17 20.36
C ALA A 61 1.64 -15.38 21.43
N ARG A 62 0.46 -14.72 21.31
CA ARG A 62 -0.56 -14.72 22.36
C ARG A 62 -1.62 -15.84 22.27
N HIS A 63 -1.56 -16.71 21.27
CA HIS A 63 -2.55 -17.79 21.12
C HIS A 63 -2.10 -19.21 21.47
N HIS A 64 -0.97 -19.39 22.16
CA HIS A 64 -0.53 -20.72 22.61
C HIS A 64 -0.29 -20.81 24.11
N HIS A 65 -1.38 -20.84 24.88
CA HIS A 65 -1.41 -21.57 26.14
C HIS A 65 -2.15 -22.89 25.93
N ARG A 66 -1.41 -23.91 25.47
CA ARG A 66 -1.91 -25.29 25.43
C ARG A 66 -1.70 -25.92 26.80
N HIS A 67 -2.80 -26.29 27.46
CA HIS A 67 -2.77 -27.25 28.55
C HIS A 67 -2.23 -28.59 28.02
N ARG A 68 -1.16 -29.07 28.65
CA ARG A 68 -0.53 -30.35 28.37
C ARG A 68 -1.42 -31.47 28.90
N LYS A 69 -2.08 -32.21 28.01
CA LYS A 69 -2.62 -33.55 28.31
C LYS A 69 -1.89 -34.55 27.42
N HIS A 70 -1.14 -35.43 28.07
CA HIS A 70 -0.52 -36.61 27.47
C HIS A 70 -1.60 -37.67 27.22
N LEU A 71 -1.77 -38.10 25.96
CA LEU A 71 -2.28 -39.43 25.60
C LEU A 71 -1.64 -39.87 24.28
N ASP A 72 -1.37 -41.16 24.23
CA ASP A 72 -0.66 -41.94 23.22
C ASP A 72 -1.49 -42.19 21.95
N ASP A 73 -0.84 -42.70 20.90
CA ASP A 73 -1.37 -43.33 19.68
C ASP A 73 -1.56 -42.47 18.39
N GLY A 74 -0.95 -42.96 17.30
CA GLY A 74 -1.18 -42.58 15.90
C GLY A 74 -0.75 -41.17 15.48
N GLN A 75 0.50 -40.98 15.01
CA GLN A 75 0.90 -39.78 14.26
C GLN A 75 0.08 -39.66 12.96
N ARG A 76 -1.10 -39.05 13.03
CA ARG A 76 -1.78 -38.49 11.87
C ARG A 76 -0.86 -37.38 11.36
N LYS A 77 -0.22 -37.59 10.19
CA LYS A 77 0.49 -36.52 9.49
C LYS A 77 -0.55 -35.45 9.21
N VAL A 78 -0.56 -34.39 10.02
CA VAL A 78 -1.38 -33.20 9.76
C VAL A 78 -0.84 -32.63 8.45
N SER A 79 -1.67 -32.69 7.41
CA SER A 79 -1.36 -32.07 6.12
C SER A 79 -1.24 -30.58 6.33
N ILE A 80 -0.35 -29.92 5.58
CA ILE A 80 -0.30 -28.45 5.50
C ILE A 80 -1.66 -27.86 5.07
N CYS A 81 -2.55 -28.70 4.52
CA CYS A 81 -3.90 -28.36 4.10
C CYS A 81 -5.02 -28.74 5.08
N ASP A 82 -4.72 -29.24 6.30
CA ASP A 82 -5.76 -29.65 7.24
C ASP A 82 -6.37 -28.48 8.04
N ASP A 83 -5.79 -27.28 7.95
CA ASP A 83 -6.25 -26.05 8.62
C ASP A 83 -7.23 -25.21 7.76
N PHE A 84 -7.63 -25.71 6.59
CA PHE A 84 -8.59 -25.00 5.72
C PHE A 84 -10.03 -25.16 6.22
N PRO A 85 -10.78 -24.06 6.37
CA PRO A 85 -12.22 -24.14 6.62
C PRO A 85 -12.90 -24.92 5.48
N PRO A 86 -13.78 -25.89 5.78
CA PRO A 86 -14.37 -26.79 4.78
C PRO A 86 -15.25 -26.08 3.73
N ASP A 87 -15.68 -24.84 4.00
CA ASP A 87 -16.57 -24.05 3.14
C ASP A 87 -15.84 -22.93 2.36
N ILE A 88 -14.52 -23.03 2.22
CA ILE A 88 -13.70 -22.10 1.44
C ILE A 88 -13.10 -22.87 0.25
N PRO A 89 -13.24 -22.36 -1.00
CA PRO A 89 -13.91 -21.12 -1.41
C PRO A 89 -15.45 -21.19 -1.48
N PRO A 90 -16.16 -20.04 -1.49
CA PRO A 90 -17.61 -20.00 -1.73
C PRO A 90 -18.02 -20.72 -3.03
N PRO A 91 -19.18 -21.39 -3.05
CA PRO A 91 -19.63 -22.13 -4.23
C PRO A 91 -19.85 -21.20 -5.43
N GLU A 92 -19.58 -21.73 -6.63
CA GLU A 92 -19.84 -21.02 -7.88
C GLU A 92 -21.32 -20.71 -8.06
N THR A 93 -21.61 -19.55 -8.64
CA THR A 93 -22.98 -19.11 -8.94
C THR A 93 -23.11 -18.73 -10.42
N ASN A 94 -24.34 -18.53 -10.88
CA ASN A 94 -24.57 -18.04 -12.24
C ASN A 94 -23.92 -16.66 -12.51
N THR A 95 -23.63 -15.90 -11.45
CA THR A 95 -23.09 -14.53 -11.50
C THR A 95 -21.63 -14.42 -11.10
N ALA A 96 -21.05 -15.43 -10.44
CA ALA A 96 -19.68 -15.39 -9.95
C ALA A 96 -18.96 -16.75 -10.05
N LEU A 97 -17.70 -16.69 -10.43
CA LEU A 97 -16.74 -17.79 -10.48
C LEU A 97 -15.72 -17.59 -9.34
N THR A 98 -15.30 -18.65 -8.65
CA THR A 98 -14.30 -18.53 -7.58
C THR A 98 -13.05 -19.36 -7.89
N PHE A 99 -11.89 -18.72 -7.83
CA PHE A 99 -10.58 -19.38 -7.87
C PHE A 99 -9.92 -19.27 -6.51
N CYS A 100 -9.40 -20.38 -5.99
CA CYS A 100 -8.59 -20.36 -4.76
C CYS A 100 -7.09 -20.34 -5.09
N VAL A 101 -6.36 -19.48 -4.38
CA VAL A 101 -4.90 -19.35 -4.44
C VAL A 101 -4.31 -19.68 -3.07
N ASP A 102 -3.38 -20.62 -3.05
CA ASP A 102 -2.62 -21.00 -1.88
C ASP A 102 -1.17 -21.33 -2.23
N ARG A 103 -0.22 -20.55 -1.72
CA ARG A 103 1.21 -20.72 -2.00
C ARG A 103 1.79 -22.08 -1.54
N ASN A 104 1.11 -22.79 -0.65
CA ASN A 104 1.54 -24.10 -0.15
C ASN A 104 0.93 -25.27 -0.96
N GLY A 105 0.16 -24.97 -2.01
CA GLY A 105 -0.40 -25.98 -2.92
C GLY A 105 -1.72 -26.59 -2.45
N CYS A 106 -2.40 -25.96 -1.49
CA CYS A 106 -3.67 -26.46 -0.97
C CYS A 106 -4.90 -26.03 -1.79
N CYS A 107 -4.67 -25.29 -2.87
CA CYS A 107 -5.70 -24.82 -3.80
C CYS A 107 -5.28 -25.04 -5.26
N ASN A 108 -6.22 -24.78 -6.18
CA ASN A 108 -6.04 -24.97 -7.62
C ASN A 108 -4.92 -24.11 -8.23
N PHE A 109 -4.57 -22.99 -7.57
CA PHE A 109 -3.50 -22.10 -7.98
C PHE A 109 -2.52 -21.88 -6.83
N THR A 110 -1.23 -21.82 -7.14
CA THR A 110 -0.18 -21.47 -6.18
C THR A 110 0.26 -20.01 -6.26
N THR A 111 -0.08 -19.32 -7.35
CA THR A 111 0.22 -17.90 -7.58
C THR A 111 -1.04 -17.13 -7.95
N VAL A 112 -1.05 -15.84 -7.62
CA VAL A 112 -2.16 -14.93 -7.91
C VAL A 112 -2.23 -14.67 -9.41
N GLN A 113 -1.10 -14.49 -10.10
CA GLN A 113 -1.08 -14.25 -11.54
C GLN A 113 -1.68 -15.44 -12.31
N ALA A 114 -1.42 -16.68 -11.91
CA ALA A 114 -2.00 -17.85 -12.60
C ALA A 114 -3.53 -17.88 -12.50
N ALA A 115 -4.09 -17.48 -11.35
CA ALA A 115 -5.54 -17.35 -11.19
C ALA A 115 -6.11 -16.20 -12.05
N VAL A 116 -5.41 -15.08 -12.15
CA VAL A 116 -5.78 -13.98 -13.07
C VAL A 116 -5.76 -14.47 -14.52
N ASP A 117 -4.73 -15.20 -14.93
CA ASP A 117 -4.56 -15.72 -16.29
C ASP A 117 -5.67 -16.70 -16.67
N ALA A 118 -6.15 -17.51 -15.72
CA ALA A 118 -7.27 -18.43 -15.91
C ALA A 118 -8.64 -17.73 -16.03
N ALA A 119 -8.78 -16.47 -15.60
CA ALA A 119 -10.05 -15.76 -15.67
C ALA A 119 -10.49 -15.51 -17.12
N GLY A 120 -11.78 -15.65 -17.43
CA GLY A 120 -12.29 -15.44 -18.77
C GLY A 120 -12.10 -14.01 -19.27
N ASN A 121 -11.65 -13.83 -20.51
CA ASN A 121 -11.60 -12.52 -21.14
C ASN A 121 -13.03 -11.99 -21.40
N PHE A 122 -13.23 -10.69 -21.19
CA PHE A 122 -14.48 -9.95 -21.38
C PHE A 122 -15.68 -10.56 -20.63
N SER A 123 -15.39 -11.28 -19.55
CA SER A 123 -16.41 -11.94 -18.73
C SER A 123 -17.36 -10.93 -18.10
N GLN A 124 -18.66 -11.18 -18.23
CA GLN A 124 -19.70 -10.45 -17.49
C GLN A 124 -19.89 -10.98 -16.06
N LYS A 125 -19.38 -12.20 -15.78
CA LYS A 125 -19.37 -12.77 -14.43
C LYS A 125 -18.21 -12.20 -13.62
N ARG A 126 -18.43 -12.02 -12.31
CA ARG A 126 -17.36 -11.68 -11.38
C ARG A 126 -16.46 -12.89 -11.14
N THR A 127 -15.15 -12.74 -11.34
CA THR A 127 -14.18 -13.76 -10.93
C THR A 127 -13.61 -13.37 -9.58
N VAL A 128 -13.98 -14.09 -8.53
CA VAL A 128 -13.44 -13.94 -7.18
C VAL A 128 -12.18 -14.80 -7.09
N ILE A 129 -11.03 -14.14 -6.92
CA ILE A 129 -9.76 -14.79 -6.62
C ILE A 129 -9.59 -14.70 -5.10
N TRP A 130 -9.88 -15.83 -4.45
CA TRP A 130 -9.71 -16.02 -3.02
C TRP A 130 -8.24 -16.34 -2.72
N ILE A 131 -7.58 -15.48 -1.97
CA ILE A 131 -6.14 -15.55 -1.70
C ILE A 131 -5.95 -15.86 -0.23
N ASN A 132 -5.42 -17.05 0.07
CA ASN A 132 -5.18 -17.46 1.44
C ASN A 132 -4.04 -16.68 2.09
N SER A 133 -4.03 -16.64 3.42
CA SER A 133 -2.99 -15.96 4.20
C SER A 133 -1.58 -16.37 3.76
N GLY A 134 -0.71 -15.39 3.63
CA GLY A 134 0.65 -15.58 3.17
C GLY A 134 1.20 -14.36 2.43
N ILE A 135 2.51 -14.40 2.23
CA ILE A 135 3.23 -13.47 1.37
C ILE A 135 3.39 -14.12 0.00
N TYR A 136 2.84 -13.47 -1.03
CA TYR A 136 2.94 -13.85 -2.43
C TYR A 136 3.95 -12.92 -3.09
N TYR A 137 5.18 -13.40 -3.26
CA TYR A 137 6.25 -12.62 -3.88
C TYR A 137 6.20 -12.77 -5.39
N GLU A 138 5.37 -11.95 -6.02
CA GLU A 138 5.11 -11.98 -7.45
C GLU A 138 4.63 -10.61 -7.93
N LYS A 139 4.89 -10.33 -9.21
CA LYS A 139 4.32 -9.18 -9.91
C LYS A 139 3.02 -9.60 -10.57
N VAL A 140 1.94 -8.85 -10.32
CA VAL A 140 0.61 -9.19 -10.83
C VAL A 140 0.10 -8.10 -11.76
N ILE A 141 -0.35 -8.49 -12.97
CA ILE A 141 -0.95 -7.59 -13.95
C ILE A 141 -2.33 -8.10 -14.32
N ILE A 142 -3.35 -7.26 -14.12
CA ILE A 142 -4.72 -7.50 -14.57
C ILE A 142 -4.98 -6.68 -15.82
N PRO A 143 -4.97 -7.30 -17.02
CA PRO A 143 -5.16 -6.59 -18.27
C PRO A 143 -6.60 -6.09 -18.42
N LYS A 144 -6.79 -5.03 -19.23
CA LYS A 144 -8.10 -4.45 -19.56
C LYS A 144 -9.12 -5.47 -20.07
N ALA A 145 -8.65 -6.53 -20.73
CA ALA A 145 -9.48 -7.62 -21.26
C ALA A 145 -10.10 -8.52 -20.17
N LYS A 146 -9.74 -8.37 -18.89
CA LYS A 146 -10.27 -9.17 -17.77
C LYS A 146 -11.02 -8.28 -16.77
N PRO A 147 -12.23 -7.77 -17.11
CA PRO A 147 -13.04 -6.98 -16.19
C PRO A 147 -13.60 -7.84 -15.04
N ASN A 148 -14.16 -7.18 -14.01
CA ASN A 148 -14.89 -7.82 -12.91
C ASN A 148 -14.06 -8.81 -12.07
N ILE A 149 -12.74 -8.60 -11.98
CA ILE A 149 -11.89 -9.37 -11.07
C ILE A 149 -12.05 -8.84 -9.64
N MET A 150 -12.19 -9.76 -8.69
CA MET A 150 -12.18 -9.44 -7.26
C MET A 150 -11.06 -10.20 -6.56
N PHE A 151 -10.20 -9.50 -5.83
CA PHE A 151 -9.27 -10.11 -4.89
C PHE A 151 -9.88 -10.12 -3.49
N GLN A 152 -9.94 -11.31 -2.89
CA GLN A 152 -10.41 -11.50 -1.53
C GLN A 152 -9.31 -12.15 -0.70
N GLY A 153 -8.64 -11.36 0.14
CA GLY A 153 -7.70 -11.88 1.13
C GLY A 153 -8.37 -12.22 2.47
N GLN A 154 -7.58 -12.68 3.43
CA GLN A 154 -8.02 -13.05 4.78
C GLN A 154 -7.71 -11.98 5.85
N GLY A 155 -7.23 -10.81 5.43
CA GLY A 155 -6.85 -9.70 6.29
C GLY A 155 -5.65 -8.95 5.71
N TYR A 156 -5.64 -7.62 5.79
CA TYR A 156 -4.50 -6.84 5.27
C TYR A 156 -3.20 -7.13 6.03
N LEU A 157 -3.27 -7.61 7.27
CA LEU A 157 -2.10 -8.08 8.03
C LEU A 157 -1.78 -9.56 7.81
N SER A 158 -2.57 -10.34 7.08
CA SER A 158 -2.32 -11.79 6.92
C SER A 158 -2.07 -12.19 5.47
N THR A 159 -2.56 -11.40 4.51
CA THR A 159 -2.46 -11.70 3.08
C THR A 159 -1.81 -10.52 2.37
N ALA A 160 -0.71 -10.76 1.65
CA ALA A 160 0.01 -9.70 0.95
C ALA A 160 0.61 -10.16 -0.39
N ILE A 161 0.49 -9.32 -1.42
CA ILE A 161 1.24 -9.45 -2.67
C ILE A 161 2.41 -8.45 -2.62
N VAL A 162 3.61 -8.93 -2.89
CA VAL A 162 4.86 -8.19 -2.64
C VAL A 162 5.77 -8.25 -3.86
N TRP A 163 6.33 -7.11 -4.25
CA TRP A 163 7.42 -7.02 -5.22
C TRP A 163 8.43 -5.94 -4.79
N ASN A 164 9.47 -5.66 -5.57
CA ASN A 164 10.52 -4.70 -5.21
C ASN A 164 11.09 -3.88 -6.38
N ASP A 165 10.36 -3.73 -7.47
CA ASP A 165 10.82 -2.89 -8.58
C ASP A 165 10.88 -1.42 -8.17
N THR A 166 11.97 -0.77 -8.53
CA THR A 166 12.08 0.70 -8.62
C THR A 166 11.83 1.17 -10.05
N ALA A 167 11.59 2.47 -10.23
CA ALA A 167 11.51 3.09 -11.55
C ALA A 167 12.77 2.82 -12.39
N ASN A 168 13.95 2.83 -11.78
CA ASN A 168 15.20 2.50 -12.47
C ASN A 168 15.21 1.04 -12.97
N SER A 169 14.83 0.09 -12.12
CA SER A 169 14.82 -1.34 -12.49
C SER A 169 13.73 -1.72 -13.50
N SER A 170 12.66 -0.93 -13.58
CA SER A 170 11.49 -1.18 -14.44
C SER A 170 11.37 -0.24 -15.63
N HIS A 171 12.36 0.64 -15.85
CA HIS A 171 12.38 1.64 -16.91
C HIS A 171 11.23 2.66 -16.84
N GLY A 172 10.82 3.02 -15.62
CA GLY A 172 9.88 4.10 -15.34
C GLY A 172 8.96 3.79 -14.16
N THR A 173 8.56 4.82 -13.41
CA THR A 173 7.66 4.69 -12.24
C THR A 173 6.39 3.89 -12.57
N PHE A 174 5.80 4.13 -13.74
CA PHE A 174 4.54 3.50 -14.12
C PHE A 174 4.64 1.98 -14.28
N TYR A 175 5.84 1.44 -14.49
CA TYR A 175 6.08 0.02 -14.64
C TYR A 175 6.55 -0.67 -13.36
N SER A 176 6.85 0.07 -12.29
CA SER A 176 7.36 -0.47 -11.03
C SER A 176 6.27 -1.07 -10.13
N GLY A 177 4.99 -0.94 -10.51
CA GLY A 177 3.85 -1.45 -9.76
C GLY A 177 3.95 -2.94 -9.47
N SER A 178 3.91 -3.29 -8.18
CA SER A 178 3.88 -4.69 -7.71
C SER A 178 2.59 -5.38 -8.17
N VAL A 179 1.46 -4.67 -8.07
CA VAL A 179 0.21 -5.03 -8.73
C VAL A 179 -0.25 -3.88 -9.63
N GLN A 180 -0.63 -4.21 -10.87
CA GLN A 180 -1.10 -3.24 -11.87
C GLN A 180 -2.44 -3.68 -12.45
N VAL A 181 -3.45 -2.84 -12.30
CA VAL A 181 -4.82 -3.14 -12.71
C VAL A 181 -5.28 -2.16 -13.78
N PHE A 182 -5.55 -2.68 -14.97
CA PHE A 182 -6.04 -1.92 -16.12
C PHE A 182 -7.51 -2.25 -16.45
N SER A 183 -8.14 -3.13 -15.67
CA SER A 183 -9.49 -3.64 -15.86
C SER A 183 -10.52 -2.83 -15.07
N ASN A 184 -11.69 -2.62 -15.66
CA ASN A 184 -12.81 -1.99 -14.95
C ASN A 184 -13.46 -2.95 -13.93
N ASN A 185 -14.19 -2.38 -12.98
CA ASN A 185 -14.99 -3.08 -11.97
C ASN A 185 -14.13 -3.98 -11.05
N PHE A 186 -12.88 -3.59 -10.83
CA PHE A 186 -11.97 -4.31 -9.94
C PHE A 186 -12.38 -4.13 -8.48
N ILE A 187 -12.30 -5.19 -7.68
CA ILE A 187 -12.50 -5.10 -6.23
C ILE A 187 -11.33 -5.74 -5.51
N ALA A 188 -10.83 -5.11 -4.46
CA ALA A 188 -9.95 -5.76 -3.49
C ALA A 188 -10.53 -5.65 -2.08
N ARG A 189 -10.44 -6.73 -1.31
CA ARG A 189 -10.85 -6.77 0.09
C ARG A 189 -9.82 -7.49 0.94
N ASN A 190 -9.55 -6.92 2.11
CA ASN A 190 -8.79 -7.57 3.19
C ASN A 190 -7.45 -8.17 2.72
N ILE A 191 -6.69 -7.41 1.93
CA ILE A 191 -5.39 -7.82 1.38
C ILE A 191 -4.46 -6.62 1.32
N SER A 192 -3.15 -6.88 1.40
CA SER A 192 -2.12 -5.87 1.24
C SER A 192 -1.36 -5.96 -0.08
N PHE A 193 -0.96 -4.80 -0.58
CA PHE A 193 -0.09 -4.64 -1.73
C PHE A 193 1.16 -3.90 -1.29
N MET A 194 2.33 -4.45 -1.60
CA MET A 194 3.59 -3.92 -1.07
C MET A 194 4.66 -3.81 -2.14
N ASN A 195 5.37 -2.70 -2.12
CA ASN A 195 6.68 -2.59 -2.77
C ASN A 195 7.74 -2.43 -1.68
N VAL A 196 8.65 -3.41 -1.60
CA VAL A 196 9.70 -3.48 -0.57
C VAL A 196 11.07 -3.02 -1.11
N ALA A 197 11.10 -2.24 -2.18
CA ALA A 197 12.32 -1.59 -2.64
C ALA A 197 12.96 -0.76 -1.51
N PRO A 198 14.29 -0.55 -1.54
CA PRO A 198 14.98 0.26 -0.55
C PRO A 198 14.37 1.66 -0.43
N ILE A 199 14.17 2.12 0.82
CA ILE A 199 13.62 3.45 1.10
C ILE A 199 14.59 4.52 0.54
N PRO A 200 14.16 5.37 -0.39
CA PRO A 200 15.04 6.36 -0.98
C PRO A 200 15.36 7.50 -0.03
N SER A 201 16.53 8.10 -0.23
CA SER A 201 16.81 9.44 0.27
C SER A 201 16.10 10.49 -0.58
N PRO A 202 15.73 11.65 -0.02
CA PRO A 202 15.14 12.73 -0.80
C PRO A 202 16.05 13.17 -1.96
N GLY A 203 15.54 13.07 -3.20
CA GLY A 203 16.26 13.44 -4.42
C GLY A 203 16.93 12.28 -5.17
N ASP A 204 16.84 11.05 -4.66
CA ASP A 204 17.37 9.88 -5.36
C ASP A 204 16.70 9.69 -6.73
N GLN A 205 17.52 9.49 -7.76
CA GLN A 205 17.03 9.31 -9.13
C GLN A 205 16.56 7.86 -9.35
N GLY A 206 15.35 7.70 -9.88
CA GLY A 206 14.80 6.39 -10.28
C GLY A 206 14.41 5.48 -9.12
N ALA A 207 14.29 6.01 -7.90
CA ALA A 207 13.99 5.22 -6.70
C ALA A 207 12.50 5.11 -6.36
N GLN A 208 11.62 5.70 -7.18
CA GLN A 208 10.17 5.57 -7.05
C GLN A 208 9.75 4.09 -7.14
N ALA A 209 8.83 3.65 -6.29
CA ALA A 209 8.54 2.22 -6.14
C ALA A 209 7.05 2.00 -5.83
N VAL A 210 6.27 1.66 -6.86
CA VAL A 210 4.82 1.56 -6.77
C VAL A 210 4.41 0.21 -6.18
N ALA A 211 3.60 0.23 -5.13
CA ALA A 211 2.98 -0.97 -4.56
C ALA A 211 1.74 -1.38 -5.37
N PHE A 212 0.90 -0.40 -5.73
CA PHE A 212 -0.32 -0.65 -6.48
C PHE A 212 -0.58 0.44 -7.50
N ARG A 213 -0.91 0.05 -8.74
CA ARG A 213 -1.39 0.94 -9.79
C ARG A 213 -2.79 0.55 -10.23
N ILE A 214 -3.71 1.51 -10.27
CA ILE A 214 -5.07 1.35 -10.79
C ILE A 214 -5.38 2.36 -11.89
N ALA A 215 -5.73 1.85 -13.06
CA ALA A 215 -6.10 2.64 -14.23
C ALA A 215 -7.44 2.17 -14.87
N GLY A 216 -8.12 1.23 -14.22
CA GLY A 216 -9.43 0.73 -14.64
C GLY A 216 -10.55 1.43 -13.88
N ASP A 217 -11.62 1.83 -14.58
CA ASP A 217 -12.73 2.57 -13.98
C ASP A 217 -13.56 1.71 -13.01
N GLN A 218 -14.23 2.36 -12.05
CA GLN A 218 -15.15 1.72 -11.10
C GLN A 218 -14.49 0.67 -10.20
N ALA A 219 -13.33 1.00 -9.61
CA ALA A 219 -12.61 0.10 -8.71
C ALA A 219 -12.89 0.40 -7.23
N SER A 220 -13.06 -0.63 -6.41
CA SER A 220 -13.27 -0.44 -4.95
C SER A 220 -12.34 -1.28 -4.08
N PHE A 221 -11.90 -0.69 -2.97
CA PHE A 221 -10.93 -1.25 -2.03
C PHE A 221 -11.51 -1.18 -0.63
N TRP A 222 -11.55 -2.30 0.09
CA TRP A 222 -12.20 -2.39 1.41
C TRP A 222 -11.27 -3.08 2.40
N GLY A 223 -10.83 -2.35 3.43
CA GLY A 223 -9.92 -2.91 4.43
C GLY A 223 -8.59 -3.36 3.85
N CYS A 224 -8.13 -2.72 2.77
CA CYS A 224 -6.86 -3.03 2.11
C CYS A 224 -5.67 -2.27 2.71
N GLY A 225 -4.48 -2.85 2.59
CA GLY A 225 -3.23 -2.22 2.96
C GLY A 225 -2.37 -1.88 1.73
N PHE A 226 -1.75 -0.70 1.73
CA PHE A 226 -0.82 -0.26 0.68
C PHE A 226 0.47 0.18 1.35
N PHE A 227 1.58 -0.49 1.02
CA PHE A 227 2.86 -0.27 1.70
C PHE A 227 3.96 -0.01 0.68
N GLY A 228 4.64 1.12 0.82
CA GLY A 228 5.80 1.47 0.04
C GLY A 228 6.48 2.68 0.66
N ALA A 229 7.38 3.31 -0.08
CA ALA A 229 7.99 4.57 0.32
C ALA A 229 7.52 5.69 -0.62
N GLN A 230 8.34 6.07 -1.59
CA GLN A 230 7.97 7.04 -2.61
C GLN A 230 7.04 6.40 -3.66
N ASP A 231 5.97 7.10 -4.02
CA ASP A 231 5.01 6.72 -5.07
C ASP A 231 4.25 5.41 -4.77
N THR A 232 3.85 5.18 -3.52
CA THR A 232 3.25 3.90 -3.06
C THR A 232 2.00 3.50 -3.84
N LEU A 233 1.00 4.39 -3.93
CA LEU A 233 -0.28 4.15 -4.60
C LEU A 233 -0.37 5.06 -5.83
N HIS A 234 -0.25 4.46 -7.01
CA HIS A 234 -0.49 5.12 -8.28
C HIS A 234 -1.98 5.00 -8.63
N ASP A 235 -2.75 5.96 -8.16
CA ASP A 235 -4.17 6.13 -8.46
C ASP A 235 -4.34 6.85 -9.82
N ASP A 236 -3.98 6.13 -10.88
CA ASP A 236 -3.64 6.64 -12.21
C ASP A 236 -4.84 7.31 -12.90
N SER A 237 -5.92 6.57 -13.14
CA SER A 237 -7.12 7.08 -13.84
C SER A 237 -8.36 6.24 -13.55
N GLY A 238 -9.54 6.85 -13.69
CA GLY A 238 -10.84 6.20 -13.42
C GLY A 238 -11.51 6.75 -12.16
N ARG A 239 -12.64 6.15 -11.78
CA ARG A 239 -13.39 6.44 -10.55
C ARG A 239 -13.16 5.35 -9.53
N HIS A 240 -12.65 5.71 -8.35
CA HIS A 240 -12.30 4.72 -7.34
C HIS A 240 -12.86 5.06 -5.95
N TYR A 241 -13.09 4.00 -5.17
CA TYR A 241 -13.51 4.10 -3.78
C TYR A 241 -12.57 3.30 -2.89
N PHE A 242 -11.94 3.97 -1.94
CA PHE A 242 -11.09 3.35 -0.93
C PHE A 242 -11.77 3.53 0.42
N ARG A 243 -12.07 2.43 1.11
CA ARG A 243 -12.74 2.47 2.41
C ARG A 243 -12.02 1.63 3.43
N ASP A 244 -11.83 2.22 4.62
CA ASP A 244 -11.19 1.54 5.76
C ASP A 244 -9.77 1.05 5.41
N CYS A 245 -9.10 1.73 4.47
CA CYS A 245 -7.78 1.33 3.99
C CYS A 245 -6.65 1.92 4.85
N TYR A 246 -5.54 1.20 4.90
CA TYR A 246 -4.27 1.67 5.45
C TYR A 246 -3.30 1.96 4.32
N ILE A 247 -2.79 3.18 4.21
CA ILE A 247 -1.87 3.61 3.15
C ILE A 247 -0.63 4.22 3.79
N GLN A 248 0.54 3.63 3.53
CA GLN A 248 1.81 4.09 4.07
C GLN A 248 2.81 4.45 2.97
N GLY A 249 3.49 5.58 3.14
CA GLY A 249 4.61 5.97 2.28
C GLY A 249 5.32 7.24 2.73
N SER A 250 6.15 7.83 1.87
CA SER A 250 6.96 9.01 2.18
C SER A 250 6.65 10.20 1.27
N ILE A 251 7.18 10.19 0.05
CA ILE A 251 7.01 11.25 -0.94
C ILE A 251 5.92 10.83 -1.93
N ASP A 252 4.95 11.71 -2.16
CA ASP A 252 3.87 11.55 -3.14
C ASP A 252 3.19 10.17 -3.08
N PHE A 253 2.97 9.66 -1.86
CA PHE A 253 2.63 8.25 -1.70
C PHE A 253 1.21 7.90 -2.17
N ILE A 254 0.38 8.90 -2.49
CA ILE A 254 -0.84 8.78 -3.28
C ILE A 254 -0.75 9.77 -4.45
N PHE A 255 -0.65 9.28 -5.68
CA PHE A 255 -0.47 10.15 -6.85
C PHE A 255 -1.21 9.61 -8.08
N GLY A 256 -1.44 10.47 -9.06
CA GLY A 256 -2.17 10.13 -10.28
C GLY A 256 -3.26 11.15 -10.61
N ASP A 257 -4.15 10.82 -11.55
CA ASP A 257 -5.21 11.69 -12.06
C ASP A 257 -6.60 11.02 -11.97
N ALA A 258 -6.80 10.08 -11.05
CA ALA A 258 -8.13 9.51 -10.83
C ALA A 258 -9.11 10.49 -10.16
N ARG A 259 -10.39 10.12 -10.19
CA ARG A 259 -11.49 10.73 -9.42
C ARG A 259 -11.83 9.78 -8.27
N SER A 260 -11.29 10.02 -7.09
CA SER A 260 -11.29 9.03 -6.01
C SER A 260 -11.78 9.57 -4.69
N LEU A 261 -12.60 8.77 -4.00
CA LEU A 261 -13.03 9.01 -2.64
C LEU A 261 -12.34 8.02 -1.69
N TYR A 262 -11.59 8.56 -0.73
CA TYR A 262 -10.95 7.83 0.35
C TYR A 262 -11.74 8.08 1.64
N GLU A 263 -12.56 7.12 2.05
CA GLU A 263 -13.40 7.22 3.23
C GLU A 263 -12.84 6.40 4.40
N ASN A 264 -12.67 7.04 5.56
CA ASN A 264 -12.20 6.39 6.78
C ASN A 264 -10.82 5.70 6.62
N CYS A 265 -9.95 6.25 5.78
CA CYS A 265 -8.60 5.72 5.55
C CYS A 265 -7.58 6.26 6.54
N GLN A 266 -6.58 5.44 6.87
CA GLN A 266 -5.40 5.81 7.65
C GLN A 266 -4.23 6.08 6.70
N LEU A 267 -3.71 7.31 6.71
CA LEU A 267 -2.62 7.77 5.86
C LEU A 267 -1.37 7.95 6.74
N ILE A 268 -0.41 7.03 6.62
CA ILE A 268 0.73 6.94 7.54
C ILE A 268 2.03 7.29 6.81
N SER A 269 2.59 8.44 7.17
CA SER A 269 3.92 8.82 6.71
C SER A 269 5.01 8.00 7.38
N MET A 270 5.97 7.55 6.59
CA MET A 270 7.23 6.98 7.05
C MET A 270 8.44 7.82 6.63
N ALA A 271 8.23 9.10 6.31
CA ALA A 271 9.31 10.03 6.03
C ALA A 271 10.25 10.17 7.25
N THR A 272 11.54 10.39 6.98
CA THR A 272 12.56 10.50 8.03
C THR A 272 12.22 11.61 9.03
N PRO A 273 12.30 11.39 10.35
CA PRO A 273 12.08 12.45 11.33
C PRO A 273 13.00 13.66 11.09
N VAL A 274 12.43 14.87 11.20
CA VAL A 274 13.17 16.12 11.02
C VAL A 274 13.55 16.68 12.40
N PRO A 275 14.84 17.02 12.66
CA PRO A 275 15.25 17.59 13.93
C PRO A 275 14.52 18.90 14.27
N PRO A 276 14.26 19.18 15.55
CA PRO A 276 13.66 20.45 15.98
C PRO A 276 14.42 21.68 15.42
N GLY A 277 13.68 22.66 14.92
CA GLY A 277 14.23 23.88 14.34
C GLY A 277 14.58 23.79 12.85
N GLN A 278 14.65 22.60 12.27
CA GLN A 278 14.78 22.45 10.82
C GLN A 278 13.41 22.52 10.13
N LYS A 279 13.39 23.10 8.92
CA LYS A 279 12.18 23.28 8.11
C LYS A 279 12.14 22.38 6.87
N LEU A 280 13.02 21.39 6.78
CA LEU A 280 13.07 20.48 5.63
C LEU A 280 11.74 19.73 5.49
N ILE A 281 11.15 19.78 4.30
CA ILE A 281 10.01 18.95 3.91
C ILE A 281 10.56 17.72 3.21
N ASN A 282 10.20 16.52 3.69
CA ASN A 282 10.72 15.26 3.17
C ASN A 282 9.63 14.21 2.91
N GLY A 283 8.38 14.63 2.85
CA GLY A 283 7.27 13.80 2.42
C GLY A 283 6.09 14.63 1.95
N ALA A 284 5.18 13.96 1.26
CA ALA A 284 3.92 14.52 0.81
C ALA A 284 2.89 13.39 0.72
N VAL A 285 1.70 13.63 1.25
CA VAL A 285 0.61 12.64 1.18
C VAL A 285 0.15 12.46 -0.26
N THR A 286 -0.08 13.56 -0.97
CA THR A 286 -0.65 13.51 -2.32
C THR A 286 0.19 14.21 -3.38
N ALA A 287 0.09 13.73 -4.61
CA ALA A 287 0.51 14.44 -5.81
C ALA A 287 -0.51 14.26 -6.94
N HIS A 288 -1.56 15.08 -6.94
CA HIS A 288 -2.65 14.94 -7.91
C HIS A 288 -2.32 15.62 -9.24
N GLY A 289 -2.61 14.91 -10.33
CA GLY A 289 -2.09 15.15 -11.68
C GLY A 289 -3.10 15.72 -12.67
N ARG A 290 -4.15 16.41 -12.23
CA ARG A 290 -5.11 17.04 -13.14
C ARG A 290 -4.50 18.15 -13.99
N VAL A 291 -4.66 18.03 -15.30
CA VAL A 291 -4.01 18.87 -16.32
C VAL A 291 -4.90 20.01 -16.79
N SER A 292 -6.22 19.86 -16.72
CA SER A 292 -7.16 20.87 -17.22
C SER A 292 -8.38 21.09 -16.33
N LYS A 293 -9.00 22.27 -16.44
CA LYS A 293 -10.27 22.58 -15.76
C LYS A 293 -11.44 21.73 -16.23
N ASP A 294 -11.36 21.15 -17.42
CA ASP A 294 -12.45 20.40 -18.06
C ASP A 294 -12.45 18.92 -17.61
N GLU A 295 -11.34 18.43 -17.06
CA GLU A 295 -11.28 17.13 -16.38
C GLU A 295 -12.09 17.17 -15.08
N ASN A 296 -12.85 16.11 -14.80
CA ASN A 296 -13.55 15.96 -13.52
C ASN A 296 -12.84 14.99 -12.58
N THR A 297 -11.51 15.10 -12.46
CA THR A 297 -10.67 14.23 -11.63
C THR A 297 -10.28 14.92 -10.32
N GLY A 298 -9.87 14.18 -9.30
CA GLY A 298 -9.57 14.75 -7.98
C GLY A 298 -9.58 13.71 -6.88
N PHE A 299 -8.86 13.99 -5.80
CA PHE A 299 -8.87 13.17 -4.60
C PHE A 299 -9.69 13.84 -3.49
N ALA A 300 -10.65 13.11 -2.94
CA ALA A 300 -11.41 13.52 -1.76
C ALA A 300 -11.13 12.55 -0.61
N PHE A 301 -10.66 13.07 0.52
CA PHE A 301 -10.41 12.32 1.74
C PHE A 301 -11.46 12.69 2.77
N LEU A 302 -12.32 11.74 3.12
CA LEU A 302 -13.44 11.93 4.03
C LEU A 302 -13.22 11.12 5.31
N LYS A 303 -13.23 11.80 6.47
CA LYS A 303 -13.05 11.16 7.78
C LYS A 303 -11.75 10.36 7.89
N ALA A 304 -10.71 10.79 7.17
CA ALA A 304 -9.42 10.12 7.20
C ALA A 304 -8.61 10.53 8.45
N SER A 305 -7.50 9.84 8.69
CA SER A 305 -6.49 10.27 9.67
C SER A 305 -5.11 10.30 9.03
N ILE A 306 -4.34 11.36 9.30
CA ILE A 306 -2.96 11.50 8.85
C ILE A 306 -2.04 11.49 10.07
N GLY A 307 -1.02 10.63 10.04
CA GLY A 307 -0.03 10.48 11.10
C GLY A 307 1.26 9.84 10.63
N GLY A 308 2.10 9.38 11.58
CA GLY A 308 3.39 8.76 11.29
C GLY A 308 4.57 9.67 11.64
N THR A 309 5.60 9.69 10.80
CA THR A 309 6.86 10.40 11.04
C THR A 309 7.19 11.44 9.97
N GLY A 310 8.17 12.29 10.27
CA GLY A 310 8.73 13.27 9.35
C GLY A 310 8.06 14.64 9.42
N ARG A 311 8.33 15.45 8.41
CA ARG A 311 7.69 16.77 8.23
C ARG A 311 7.21 16.85 6.80
N ILE A 312 5.90 16.77 6.61
CA ILE A 312 5.30 16.47 5.31
C ILE A 312 4.26 17.51 4.89
N LEU A 313 3.93 17.49 3.61
CA LEU A 313 2.81 18.24 3.04
C LEU A 313 1.57 17.33 2.90
N LEU A 314 0.39 17.95 2.93
CA LEU A 314 -0.87 17.34 2.53
C LEU A 314 -0.88 17.00 1.03
N GLY A 315 -0.25 17.83 0.21
CA GLY A 315 -0.14 17.56 -1.21
C GLY A 315 0.77 18.48 -1.98
N ARG A 316 1.12 18.03 -3.18
CA ARG A 316 1.83 18.82 -4.19
C ARG A 316 1.12 18.84 -5.53
N ALA A 317 1.16 19.95 -6.25
CA ALA A 317 0.50 20.09 -7.55
C ALA A 317 1.33 19.44 -8.67
N TRP A 318 1.22 18.12 -8.86
CA TRP A 318 1.97 17.44 -9.94
C TRP A 318 1.62 17.99 -11.33
N ARG A 319 0.41 18.55 -11.49
CA ARG A 319 -0.06 19.26 -12.66
C ARG A 319 -0.86 20.52 -12.28
N PRO A 320 -1.02 21.50 -13.20
CA PRO A 320 -1.50 22.83 -12.84
C PRO A 320 -2.93 22.91 -12.27
N PHE A 321 -3.81 21.94 -12.55
CA PHE A 321 -5.19 21.93 -12.09
C PHE A 321 -5.43 20.92 -10.95
N SER A 322 -4.36 20.52 -10.26
CA SER A 322 -4.37 19.59 -9.13
C SER A 322 -5.52 19.86 -8.18
N ARG A 323 -6.32 18.83 -7.86
CA ARG A 323 -7.52 18.94 -7.03
C ARG A 323 -7.51 17.90 -5.90
N VAL A 324 -7.34 18.38 -4.68
CA VAL A 324 -7.34 17.55 -3.48
C VAL A 324 -8.14 18.21 -2.37
N VAL A 325 -9.04 17.46 -1.75
CA VAL A 325 -9.87 17.91 -0.62
C VAL A 325 -9.69 16.98 0.57
N PHE A 326 -9.39 17.54 1.73
CA PHE A 326 -9.48 16.85 3.02
C PHE A 326 -10.70 17.37 3.80
N ALA A 327 -11.60 16.48 4.18
CA ALA A 327 -12.82 16.79 4.90
C ALA A 327 -12.98 15.90 6.14
N TYR A 328 -13.20 16.52 7.30
CA TYR A 328 -13.28 15.83 8.60
C TYR A 328 -12.06 14.97 8.91
N THR A 329 -10.89 15.37 8.41
CA THR A 329 -9.65 14.60 8.55
C THR A 329 -8.91 15.04 9.82
N THR A 330 -8.48 14.06 10.62
CA THR A 330 -7.60 14.33 11.78
C THR A 330 -6.14 14.31 11.35
N MET A 331 -5.37 15.33 11.72
CA MET A 331 -3.98 15.52 11.31
C MET A 331 -3.06 15.70 12.53
N THR A 332 -2.05 14.85 12.66
CA THR A 332 -1.00 15.07 13.68
C THR A 332 -0.05 16.21 13.30
N ASP A 333 0.86 16.55 14.20
CA ASP A 333 1.83 17.64 14.08
C ASP A 333 2.94 17.43 13.03
N ILE A 334 2.91 16.31 12.29
CA ILE A 334 3.84 16.06 11.18
C ILE A 334 3.52 16.92 9.95
N ILE A 335 2.30 17.47 9.86
CA ILE A 335 1.92 18.36 8.75
C ILE A 335 2.61 19.71 8.94
N ALA A 336 3.39 20.09 7.95
CA ALA A 336 4.01 21.41 7.92
C ALA A 336 2.93 22.51 7.89
N PRO A 337 3.10 23.66 8.60
CA PRO A 337 2.11 24.73 8.62
C PRO A 337 1.76 25.28 7.23
N GLU A 338 2.71 25.29 6.30
CA GLU A 338 2.51 25.64 4.89
C GLU A 338 1.49 24.71 4.20
N GLY A 339 1.48 23.43 4.60
CA GLY A 339 0.48 22.41 4.24
C GLY A 339 0.57 21.89 2.81
N TRP A 340 0.74 22.76 1.82
CA TRP A 340 0.65 22.45 0.40
C TRP A 340 1.82 23.07 -0.38
N ASN A 341 2.09 22.54 -1.57
CA ASN A 341 3.10 23.09 -2.47
C ASN A 341 2.70 22.91 -3.94
N ASP A 342 2.55 24.00 -4.66
CA ASP A 342 2.23 24.09 -6.08
C ASP A 342 3.47 24.11 -7.00
N PHE A 343 4.65 23.87 -6.42
CA PHE A 343 5.99 24.08 -6.99
C PHE A 343 6.41 25.55 -7.15
N ASN A 344 5.74 26.47 -6.43
CA ASN A 344 5.93 27.92 -6.55
C ASN A 344 5.72 28.40 -8.00
N ASP A 345 4.68 27.87 -8.66
CA ASP A 345 4.29 28.24 -10.01
C ASP A 345 3.09 29.21 -9.94
N PRO A 346 3.29 30.52 -10.20
CA PRO A 346 2.23 31.51 -10.10
C PRO A 346 1.04 31.25 -11.03
N ALA A 347 1.22 30.46 -12.10
CA ALA A 347 0.10 30.04 -12.95
C ALA A 347 -0.80 29.03 -12.24
N SER A 348 -0.18 28.11 -11.49
CA SER A 348 -0.85 27.06 -10.72
C SER A 348 -1.59 27.61 -9.50
N ASP A 349 -1.11 28.69 -8.88
CA ASP A 349 -1.78 29.40 -7.77
C ASP A 349 -3.26 29.71 -8.04
N GLN A 350 -3.61 29.97 -9.30
CA GLN A 350 -4.96 30.37 -9.73
C GLN A 350 -5.84 29.18 -10.15
N THR A 351 -5.24 28.00 -10.34
CA THR A 351 -5.90 26.85 -10.98
C THR A 351 -5.98 25.61 -10.10
N VAL A 352 -5.10 25.48 -9.09
CA VAL A 352 -5.18 24.38 -8.11
C VAL A 352 -6.43 24.52 -7.24
N TYR A 353 -6.95 23.38 -6.81
CA TYR A 353 -8.05 23.30 -5.84
C TYR A 353 -7.60 22.45 -4.66
N PHE A 354 -6.94 23.10 -3.70
CA PHE A 354 -6.56 22.50 -2.42
C PHE A 354 -7.50 22.97 -1.33
N GLY A 355 -8.33 22.05 -0.84
CA GLY A 355 -9.40 22.35 0.11
C GLY A 355 -9.25 21.62 1.43
N GLU A 356 -9.46 22.33 2.54
CA GLU A 356 -9.59 21.75 3.87
C GLU A 356 -10.96 22.14 4.46
N TYR A 357 -11.72 21.15 4.97
CA TYR A 357 -13.05 21.33 5.55
C TYR A 357 -13.17 20.59 6.88
N ASN A 358 -13.41 21.32 7.99
CA ASN A 358 -13.60 20.75 9.32
C ASN A 358 -12.55 19.71 9.75
N CYS A 359 -11.29 19.90 9.33
CA CYS A 359 -10.16 19.10 9.79
C CYS A 359 -9.80 19.44 11.24
N SER A 360 -9.24 18.48 11.97
CA SER A 360 -8.89 18.61 13.38
C SER A 360 -7.50 18.08 13.70
N GLY A 361 -6.99 18.36 14.90
CA GLY A 361 -5.65 17.95 15.34
C GLY A 361 -4.58 19.02 15.11
N ALA A 362 -3.38 18.77 15.62
CA ALA A 362 -2.29 19.75 15.65
C ALA A 362 -1.83 20.21 14.25
N GLY A 363 -1.94 19.33 13.24
CA GLY A 363 -1.56 19.62 11.85
C GLY A 363 -2.63 20.38 11.05
N ALA A 364 -3.85 20.50 11.56
CA ALA A 364 -4.99 21.09 10.84
C ALA A 364 -5.06 22.63 10.97
N ASN A 365 -4.10 23.27 11.65
CA ASN A 365 -4.08 24.72 11.77
C ASN A 365 -3.76 25.37 10.41
N MET A 366 -4.72 26.12 9.88
CA MET A 366 -4.61 26.75 8.56
C MET A 366 -3.98 28.16 8.56
N ASN A 367 -3.58 28.72 9.71
CA ASN A 367 -3.15 30.12 9.82
C ASN A 367 -1.90 30.48 8.98
N LEU A 368 -1.08 29.48 8.65
CA LEU A 368 0.16 29.62 7.89
C LEU A 368 0.12 28.89 6.54
N ARG A 369 -1.06 28.46 6.10
CA ARG A 369 -1.23 27.83 4.78
C ARG A 369 -0.93 28.84 3.68
N ALA A 370 -0.50 28.32 2.53
CA ALA A 370 -0.31 29.15 1.35
C ALA A 370 -1.63 29.86 0.94
N PRO A 371 -1.58 31.09 0.39
CA PRO A 371 -2.78 31.88 0.10
C PRO A 371 -3.79 31.24 -0.88
N TYR A 372 -3.33 30.36 -1.77
CA TYR A 372 -4.18 29.63 -2.72
C TYR A 372 -4.97 28.47 -2.08
N VAL A 373 -4.68 28.13 -0.83
CA VAL A 373 -5.38 27.05 -0.11
C VAL A 373 -6.75 27.54 0.34
N GLN A 374 -7.78 26.75 0.07
CA GLN A 374 -9.15 27.10 0.35
C GLN A 374 -9.61 26.51 1.68
N ARG A 375 -9.98 27.39 2.62
CA ARG A 375 -10.82 27.00 3.76
C ARG A 375 -12.25 26.88 3.26
N LEU A 376 -12.71 25.65 3.04
CA LEU A 376 -14.02 25.41 2.45
C LEU A 376 -15.14 25.71 3.45
N ASN A 377 -16.26 26.22 2.94
CA ASN A 377 -17.53 26.24 3.65
C ASN A 377 -18.40 25.03 3.28
N ASP A 378 -19.57 24.89 3.92
CA ASP A 378 -20.47 23.75 3.72
C ASP A 378 -20.89 23.55 2.25
N THR A 379 -21.16 24.63 1.52
CA THR A 379 -21.55 24.56 0.11
C THR A 379 -20.41 24.07 -0.77
N GLN A 380 -19.21 24.63 -0.58
CA GLN A 380 -18.01 24.25 -1.33
C GLN A 380 -17.55 22.83 -1.02
N ALA A 381 -17.71 22.38 0.22
CA ALA A 381 -17.33 21.05 0.65
C ALA A 381 -18.32 19.98 0.17
N SER A 382 -19.63 20.30 0.13
CA SER A 382 -20.71 19.34 -0.14
C SER A 382 -20.49 18.34 -1.29
N PRO A 383 -19.90 18.70 -2.45
CA PRO A 383 -19.71 17.76 -3.55
C PRO A 383 -18.69 16.67 -3.25
N PHE A 384 -17.86 16.83 -2.22
CA PHE A 384 -16.76 15.92 -1.85
C PHE A 384 -17.07 15.07 -0.60
N LEU A 385 -18.24 15.23 0.02
CA LEU A 385 -18.56 14.60 1.33
C LEU A 385 -19.30 13.26 1.24
N ASN A 386 -19.53 12.73 0.04
CA ASN A 386 -20.20 11.45 -0.15
C ASN A 386 -19.86 10.80 -1.50
N ILE A 387 -20.38 9.58 -1.71
CA ILE A 387 -20.10 8.75 -2.88
C ILE A 387 -20.55 9.35 -4.22
N SER A 388 -21.44 10.35 -4.24
CA SER A 388 -21.78 11.09 -5.46
C SER A 388 -20.56 11.78 -6.07
N PHE A 389 -19.53 12.09 -5.26
CA PHE A 389 -18.25 12.62 -5.78
C PHE A 389 -17.62 11.69 -6.80
N ILE A 390 -17.91 10.39 -6.78
CA ILE A 390 -17.37 9.39 -7.72
C ILE A 390 -18.47 8.71 -8.52
N ASP A 391 -19.66 9.31 -8.56
CA ASP A 391 -20.88 8.71 -9.14
C ASP A 391 -21.19 7.32 -8.54
N GLY A 392 -20.85 7.11 -7.26
CA GLY A 392 -20.86 5.80 -6.62
C GLY A 392 -22.24 5.12 -6.62
N ASP A 393 -23.33 5.88 -6.59
CA ASP A 393 -24.70 5.36 -6.69
C ASP A 393 -24.96 4.57 -7.99
N GLN A 394 -24.10 4.72 -9.01
CA GLN A 394 -24.23 4.04 -10.30
C GLN A 394 -23.47 2.71 -10.38
N TRP A 395 -22.46 2.48 -9.53
CA TRP A 395 -21.50 1.39 -9.75
C TRP A 395 -20.96 0.68 -8.50
N LEU A 396 -21.03 1.32 -7.33
CA LEU A 396 -20.57 0.76 -6.06
C LEU A 396 -21.64 -0.14 -5.43
#